data_AF-A0A925N5C9-F1
#
_entry.id   AF-A0A925N5C9-F1
#
_cell.length_a   1.000
_cell.length_b   1.000
_cell.length_c   1.000
_cell.angle_alpha   90.00
_cell.angle_beta   90.00
_cell.angle_gamma   90.00
#
_symmetry.space_group_name_H-M   'P 1'
#
loop_
_entity.id
_entity.type
_entity.pdbx_description
1 polymer ?
#
loop_
_entity_poly.entity_id
_entity_poly.type
_entity_poly.pdbx_seq_one_letter_code
_entity_poly.pdbx_strand_id
1 'polypeptide(L)'
;HVAAAQEMLGDLAPMLEQRFNDEWRRQAEADWSAEYSAAMAQRARLEALEGRLSLTPAEAVEHARLVDELRPDFDAMPLYLKVVADAPDNALAHYRLGLLEFGRGAWHAGIARLRHSMELDVASIPAVIGQLRERAGDAHVDADAAAEMHALQAEFAARADLLKARDAVAADDALLPHDLAPAHLRAFAETLARFDKVGRAWLARKQLREDDGLPHYAVLLSWRGSLRSEAVGLERVVQALMLPGSFTVFTGSEHKVLARRVKQACGEPVYRNGAW
;
A
#
# COMPACT_ATOMS: atom_id res chain seq x y z
N HIS A 1 -15.27 35.89 -13.68
CA HIS A 1 -13.97 35.41 -14.20
C HIS A 1 -14.02 34.71 -15.56
N VAL A 2 -15.19 34.23 -16.03
CA VAL A 2 -15.31 33.56 -17.35
C VAL A 2 -15.09 34.51 -18.55
N ALA A 3 -15.53 35.77 -18.44
CA ALA A 3 -15.50 36.73 -19.55
C ALA A 3 -14.08 37.13 -20.04
N ALA A 4 -13.11 37.28 -19.14
CA ALA A 4 -11.76 37.77 -19.50
C ALA A 4 -10.92 36.72 -20.25
N ALA A 5 -11.12 35.43 -19.96
CA ALA A 5 -10.40 34.35 -20.62
C ALA A 5 -10.90 34.13 -22.06
N GLN A 6 -12.22 34.26 -22.29
CA GLN A 6 -12.83 34.17 -23.62
C GLN A 6 -12.41 35.35 -24.53
N GLU A 7 -12.27 36.55 -23.95
CA GLU A 7 -11.84 37.74 -24.69
C GLU A 7 -10.35 37.70 -25.08
N MET A 8 -9.49 37.11 -24.24
CA MET A 8 -8.05 36.97 -24.52
C MET A 8 -7.70 35.80 -25.45
N LEU A 9 -8.44 34.69 -25.40
CA LEU A 9 -8.11 33.48 -26.14
C LEU A 9 -8.86 33.37 -27.47
N GLY A 10 -10.05 33.98 -27.60
CA GLY A 10 -10.83 33.97 -28.84
C GLY A 10 -10.93 32.58 -29.47
N ASP A 11 -10.58 32.49 -30.76
CA ASP A 11 -10.62 31.25 -31.54
C ASP A 11 -9.60 30.17 -31.11
N LEU A 12 -8.61 30.53 -30.30
CA LEU A 12 -7.64 29.57 -29.76
C LEU A 12 -8.22 28.75 -28.59
N ALA A 13 -9.28 29.22 -27.94
CA ALA A 13 -9.91 28.53 -26.82
C ALA A 13 -10.39 27.10 -27.17
N PRO A 14 -11.22 26.88 -28.22
CA PRO A 14 -11.66 25.53 -28.58
C PRO A 14 -10.53 24.61 -29.01
N MET A 15 -9.49 25.13 -29.68
CA MET A 15 -8.30 24.34 -30.05
C MET A 15 -7.48 23.93 -28.83
N LEU A 16 -7.27 24.84 -27.88
CA LEU A 16 -6.54 24.53 -26.64
C LEU A 16 -7.32 23.57 -25.77
N GLU A 17 -8.64 23.75 -25.65
CA GLU A 17 -9.53 22.85 -24.91
C GLU A 17 -9.50 21.44 -25.49
N GLN A 18 -9.66 21.30 -26.81
CA GLN A 18 -9.60 20.00 -27.47
C GLN A 18 -8.23 19.33 -27.31
N ARG A 19 -7.15 20.10 -27.45
CA ARG A 19 -5.78 19.60 -27.22
C ARG A 19 -5.56 19.17 -25.77
N PHE A 20 -6.00 19.95 -24.78
CA PHE A 20 -5.92 19.57 -23.37
C PHE A 20 -6.75 18.33 -23.08
N ASN A 21 -7.91 18.17 -23.71
CA ASN A 21 -8.78 17.02 -23.53
C ASN A 21 -8.17 15.75 -24.14
N ASP A 22 -7.56 15.84 -25.33
CA ASP A 22 -6.86 14.72 -25.98
C ASP A 22 -5.55 14.37 -25.27
N GLU A 23 -4.87 15.37 -24.72
CA GLU A 23 -3.67 15.20 -23.91
C GLU A 23 -4.00 14.60 -22.54
N TRP A 24 -5.09 15.06 -21.90
CA TRP A 24 -5.63 14.44 -20.69
C TRP A 24 -6.07 13.02 -20.94
N ARG A 25 -6.82 12.73 -22.02
CA ARG A 25 -7.27 11.38 -22.36
C ARG A 25 -6.07 10.45 -22.58
N ARG A 26 -5.09 10.83 -23.38
CA ARG A 26 -3.85 10.05 -23.57
C ARG A 26 -3.04 9.84 -22.28
N GLN A 27 -3.11 10.78 -21.34
CA GLN A 27 -2.36 10.72 -20.09
C GLN A 27 -3.10 9.98 -18.98
N ALA A 28 -4.42 10.08 -18.92
CA ALA A 28 -5.26 9.53 -17.86
C ALA A 28 -5.81 8.14 -18.22
N GLU A 29 -5.93 7.79 -19.51
CA GLU A 29 -6.56 6.52 -19.93
C GLU A 29 -5.81 5.28 -19.44
N ALA A 30 -4.48 5.29 -19.36
CA ALA A 30 -3.71 4.13 -18.87
C ALA A 30 -3.78 3.96 -17.34
N ASP A 31 -3.77 5.06 -16.61
CA ASP A 31 -3.82 5.06 -15.14
C ASP A 31 -5.25 4.76 -14.68
N TRP A 32 -6.22 5.43 -15.30
CA TRP A 32 -7.63 5.19 -15.06
C TRP A 32 -8.05 3.78 -15.50
N SER A 33 -7.55 3.25 -16.62
CA SER A 33 -7.85 1.87 -17.03
C SER A 33 -7.30 0.83 -16.05
N ALA A 34 -6.11 1.06 -15.48
CA ALA A 34 -5.53 0.16 -14.48
C ALA A 34 -6.29 0.20 -13.15
N GLU A 35 -6.57 1.40 -12.63
CA GLU A 35 -7.38 1.60 -11.41
C GLU A 35 -8.80 1.08 -11.61
N TYR A 36 -9.41 1.36 -12.76
CA TYR A 36 -10.72 0.85 -13.13
C TYR A 36 -10.71 -0.68 -13.24
N SER A 37 -9.70 -1.28 -13.86
CA SER A 37 -9.58 -2.75 -13.96
C SER A 37 -9.43 -3.41 -12.60
N ALA A 38 -8.61 -2.84 -11.69
CA ALA A 38 -8.46 -3.34 -10.33
C ALA A 38 -9.78 -3.22 -9.55
N ALA A 39 -10.45 -2.07 -9.64
CA ALA A 39 -11.75 -1.85 -9.02
C ALA A 39 -12.82 -2.81 -9.58
N MET A 40 -12.83 -3.07 -10.89
CA MET A 40 -13.72 -4.04 -11.53
C MET A 40 -13.45 -5.47 -11.06
N ALA A 41 -12.19 -5.87 -10.90
CA ALA A 41 -11.83 -7.18 -10.38
C ALA A 41 -12.32 -7.37 -8.93
N GLN A 42 -12.16 -6.35 -8.07
CA GLN A 42 -12.67 -6.38 -6.70
C GLN A 42 -14.20 -6.44 -6.65
N ARG A 43 -14.89 -5.70 -7.53
CA ARG A 43 -16.37 -5.76 -7.65
C ARG A 43 -16.85 -7.13 -8.11
N ALA A 44 -16.23 -7.69 -9.15
CA ALA A 44 -16.55 -9.04 -9.62
C ALA A 44 -16.29 -10.09 -8.53
N ARG A 45 -15.23 -9.92 -7.73
CA ARG A 45 -14.96 -10.79 -6.58
C ARG A 45 -16.04 -10.67 -5.51
N LEU A 46 -16.49 -9.45 -5.18
CA LEU A 46 -17.58 -9.23 -4.23
C LEU A 46 -18.88 -9.89 -4.70
N GLU A 47 -19.28 -9.68 -5.96
CA GLU A 47 -20.45 -10.32 -6.57
C GLU A 47 -20.37 -11.85 -6.50
N ALA A 48 -19.19 -12.42 -6.79
CA ALA A 48 -18.97 -13.85 -6.71
C ALA A 48 -19.08 -14.42 -5.29
N LEU A 49 -18.75 -13.62 -4.26
CA LEU A 49 -18.91 -14.00 -2.85
C LEU A 49 -20.38 -13.92 -2.44
N GLU A 50 -21.09 -12.86 -2.81
CA GLU A 50 -22.51 -12.67 -2.49
C GLU A 50 -23.43 -13.71 -3.15
N GLY A 51 -23.02 -14.25 -4.31
CA GLY A 51 -23.73 -15.34 -4.98
C GLY A 51 -23.61 -16.71 -4.30
N ARG A 52 -22.81 -16.86 -3.24
CA ARG A 52 -22.61 -18.15 -2.56
C ARG A 52 -23.63 -18.38 -1.45
N LEU A 53 -24.09 -19.62 -1.34
CA LEU A 53 -24.97 -20.06 -0.25
C LEU A 53 -24.27 -20.07 1.11
N SER A 54 -22.95 -20.30 1.13
CA SER A 54 -22.14 -20.28 2.34
C SER A 54 -20.72 -19.84 2.00
N LEU A 55 -20.10 -19.10 2.92
CA LEU A 55 -18.72 -18.64 2.82
C LEU A 55 -17.83 -19.46 3.75
N THR A 56 -16.64 -19.80 3.29
CA THR A 56 -15.58 -20.27 4.19
C THR A 56 -15.14 -19.14 5.14
N PRO A 57 -14.47 -19.44 6.28
CA PRO A 57 -13.99 -18.40 7.18
C PRO A 57 -13.11 -17.34 6.49
N ALA A 58 -12.21 -17.75 5.60
CA ALA A 58 -11.38 -16.83 4.82
C ALA A 58 -12.21 -15.96 3.86
N GLU A 59 -13.24 -16.53 3.24
CA GLU A 59 -14.15 -15.80 2.34
C GLU A 59 -15.07 -14.85 3.09
N ALA A 60 -15.47 -15.16 4.31
CA ALA A 60 -16.27 -14.28 5.15
C ALA A 60 -15.47 -13.01 5.53
N VAL A 61 -14.18 -13.17 5.84
CA VAL A 61 -13.24 -12.06 6.08
C VAL A 61 -13.07 -11.21 4.81
N GLU A 62 -12.82 -11.86 3.67
CA GLU A 62 -12.66 -11.17 2.39
C GLU A 62 -13.93 -10.40 2.00
N HIS A 63 -15.10 -11.03 2.17
CA HIS A 63 -16.39 -10.41 1.92
C HIS A 63 -16.61 -9.18 2.80
N ALA A 64 -16.38 -9.27 4.11
CA ALA A 64 -16.51 -8.13 5.02
C ALA A 64 -15.61 -6.96 4.59
N ARG A 65 -14.34 -7.25 4.23
CA ARG A 65 -13.38 -6.26 3.73
C ARG A 65 -13.82 -5.60 2.42
N LEU A 66 -14.27 -6.40 1.45
CA LEU A 66 -14.71 -5.86 0.17
C LEU A 66 -15.99 -5.02 0.28
N VAL A 67 -16.92 -5.40 1.16
CA VAL A 67 -18.12 -4.57 1.44
C VAL A 67 -17.70 -3.23 2.05
N ASP A 68 -16.86 -3.26 3.07
CA ASP A 68 -16.34 -2.08 3.77
C ASP A 68 -15.59 -1.11 2.83
N GLU A 69 -14.83 -1.64 1.87
CA GLU A 69 -14.09 -0.82 0.89
C GLU A 69 -14.95 -0.31 -0.27
N LEU A 70 -15.86 -1.14 -0.79
CA LEU A 70 -16.57 -0.86 -2.05
C LEU A 70 -17.97 -0.27 -1.83
N ARG A 71 -18.50 -0.33 -0.62
CA ARG A 71 -19.86 0.14 -0.28
C ARG A 71 -19.82 1.12 0.91
N PRO A 72 -19.46 2.39 0.67
CA PRO A 72 -19.36 3.39 1.75
C PRO A 72 -20.70 3.63 2.47
N ASP A 73 -21.83 3.37 1.82
CA ASP A 73 -23.17 3.51 2.40
C ASP A 73 -23.62 2.30 3.21
N PHE A 74 -22.83 1.22 3.25
CA PHE A 74 -23.18 -0.02 3.94
C PHE A 74 -22.46 -0.13 5.28
N ASP A 75 -23.20 -0.50 6.33
CA ASP A 75 -22.61 -0.81 7.62
C ASP A 75 -21.92 -2.19 7.58
N ALA A 76 -20.60 -2.20 7.42
CA ALA A 76 -19.82 -3.42 7.40
C ALA A 76 -19.60 -4.06 8.79
N MET A 77 -19.91 -3.35 9.88
CA MET A 77 -19.60 -3.85 11.22
C MET A 77 -20.27 -5.20 11.57
N PRO A 78 -21.56 -5.44 11.24
CA PRO A 78 -22.18 -6.76 11.47
C PRO A 78 -21.44 -7.90 10.78
N LEU A 79 -20.81 -7.64 9.63
CA LEU A 79 -20.04 -8.66 8.91
C LEU A 79 -18.77 -9.01 9.68
N TYR A 80 -18.02 -8.02 10.17
CA TYR A 80 -16.85 -8.28 10.99
C TYR A 80 -17.17 -8.86 12.37
N LEU A 81 -18.28 -8.46 12.99
CA LEU A 81 -18.73 -9.07 14.26
C LEU A 81 -19.00 -10.57 14.08
N LYS A 82 -19.62 -10.95 12.96
CA LYS A 82 -19.80 -12.36 12.62
C LYS A 82 -18.46 -13.07 12.42
N VAL A 83 -17.53 -12.45 11.70
CA VAL A 83 -16.17 -13.00 11.51
C VAL A 83 -15.49 -13.24 12.86
N VAL A 84 -15.53 -12.29 13.79
CA VAL A 84 -14.93 -12.47 15.13
C VAL A 84 -15.66 -13.54 15.95
N ALA A 85 -16.98 -13.69 15.81
CA ALA A 85 -17.72 -14.75 16.47
C ALA A 85 -17.31 -16.16 15.99
N ASP A 86 -17.09 -16.30 14.68
CA ASP A 86 -16.72 -17.58 14.06
C ASP A 86 -15.19 -17.85 14.14
N ALA A 87 -14.38 -16.78 14.16
CA ALA A 87 -12.92 -16.81 14.23
C ALA A 87 -12.39 -15.73 15.18
N PRO A 88 -12.36 -15.99 16.50
CA PRO A 88 -11.96 -15.02 17.52
C PRO A 88 -10.54 -14.47 17.34
N ASP A 89 -9.64 -15.24 16.73
CA ASP A 89 -8.23 -14.87 16.55
C ASP A 89 -7.96 -14.18 15.19
N ASN A 90 -9.00 -13.70 14.50
CA ASN A 90 -8.83 -13.00 13.24
C ASN A 90 -8.35 -11.55 13.45
N ALA A 91 -7.04 -11.32 13.37
CA ALA A 91 -6.41 -10.03 13.61
C ALA A 91 -6.99 -8.89 12.74
N LEU A 92 -7.26 -9.16 11.45
CA LEU A 92 -7.81 -8.18 10.51
C LEU A 92 -9.23 -7.74 10.92
N ALA A 93 -10.07 -8.68 11.35
CA ALA A 93 -11.42 -8.35 11.78
C ALA A 93 -11.41 -7.46 13.02
N HIS A 94 -10.54 -7.73 14.00
CA HIS A 94 -10.37 -6.84 15.16
C HIS A 94 -9.83 -5.46 14.75
N TYR A 95 -8.88 -5.40 13.82
CA TYR A 95 -8.39 -4.13 13.28
C TYR A 95 -9.53 -3.29 12.68
N ARG A 96 -10.31 -3.87 11.77
CA ARG A 96 -11.39 -3.16 11.06
C ARG A 96 -12.54 -2.80 12.00
N LEU A 97 -12.94 -3.68 12.92
CA LEU A 97 -13.89 -3.34 13.97
C LEU A 97 -13.40 -2.15 14.79
N GLY A 98 -12.13 -2.13 15.19
CA GLY A 98 -11.57 -1.03 15.97
C GLY A 98 -11.76 0.33 15.30
N LEU A 99 -11.50 0.40 13.99
CA LEU A 99 -11.70 1.62 13.20
C LEU A 99 -13.18 1.99 13.01
N LEU A 100 -14.06 1.01 12.83
CA LEU A 100 -15.50 1.25 12.71
C LEU A 100 -16.10 1.76 14.03
N GLU A 101 -15.63 1.26 15.18
CA GLU A 101 -16.03 1.73 16.51
C GLU A 101 -15.60 3.20 16.74
N PHE A 102 -14.39 3.58 16.29
CA PHE A 102 -13.97 4.99 16.28
C PHE A 102 -14.93 5.87 15.48
N GLY A 103 -15.36 5.43 14.29
CA GLY A 103 -16.35 6.13 13.48
C GLY A 103 -17.71 6.35 14.17
N ARG A 104 -18.00 5.58 15.23
CA ARG A 104 -19.22 5.69 16.04
C ARG A 104 -19.01 6.36 17.40
N GLY A 105 -17.79 6.82 17.68
CA GLY A 105 -17.43 7.39 18.98
C GLY A 105 -17.30 6.36 20.10
N ALA A 106 -17.27 5.06 19.79
CA ALA A 106 -17.06 3.99 20.76
C ALA A 106 -15.55 3.78 21.01
N TRP A 107 -14.89 4.83 21.49
CA TRP A 107 -13.43 4.92 21.55
C TRP A 107 -12.77 3.77 22.31
N HIS A 108 -13.20 3.48 23.54
CA HIS A 108 -12.61 2.41 24.36
C HIS A 108 -12.77 1.02 23.75
N ALA A 109 -13.94 0.73 23.17
CA ALA A 109 -14.17 -0.52 22.46
C ALA A 109 -13.23 -0.63 21.24
N GLY A 110 -13.06 0.47 20.51
CA GLY A 110 -12.14 0.56 19.40
C GLY A 110 -10.69 0.32 19.81
N ILE A 111 -10.22 0.95 20.89
CA ILE A 111 -8.86 0.78 21.42
C ILE A 111 -8.60 -0.67 21.83
N ALA A 112 -9.55 -1.31 22.54
CA ALA A 112 -9.43 -2.71 22.94
C ALA A 112 -9.32 -3.65 21.73
N ARG A 113 -10.10 -3.40 20.66
CA ARG A 113 -10.04 -4.17 19.41
C ARG A 113 -8.69 -3.98 18.70
N LEU A 114 -8.20 -2.75 18.62
CA LEU A 114 -6.90 -2.45 18.00
C LEU A 114 -5.73 -3.08 18.77
N ARG A 115 -5.76 -3.06 20.11
CA ARG A 115 -4.80 -3.77 20.95
C ARG A 115 -4.77 -5.26 20.62
N HIS A 116 -5.94 -5.88 20.59
CA HIS A 116 -6.03 -7.31 20.33
C HIS A 116 -5.55 -7.70 18.92
N SER A 117 -5.82 -6.85 17.92
CA SER A 117 -5.24 -7.02 16.58
C SER A 117 -3.70 -7.03 16.59
N MET A 118 -3.07 -6.14 17.35
CA MET A 118 -1.62 -6.08 17.50
C MET A 118 -1.03 -7.28 18.25
N GLU A 119 -1.78 -7.85 19.20
CA GLU A 119 -1.39 -9.07 19.91
C GLU A 119 -1.44 -10.31 19.00
N LEU A 120 -2.44 -10.38 18.12
CA LEU A 120 -2.63 -11.48 17.17
C LEU A 120 -1.69 -11.40 15.96
N ASP A 121 -1.47 -10.19 15.43
CA ASP A 121 -0.63 -9.95 14.27
C ASP A 121 0.32 -8.77 14.51
N VAL A 122 1.59 -9.12 14.76
CA VAL A 122 2.69 -8.18 14.95
C VAL A 122 2.86 -7.25 13.74
N ALA A 123 2.56 -7.72 12.51
CA ALA A 123 2.68 -6.89 11.31
C ALA A 123 1.67 -5.73 11.27
N SER A 124 0.57 -5.82 12.05
CA SER A 124 -0.43 -4.74 12.14
C SER A 124 0.03 -3.56 13.01
N ILE A 125 1.00 -3.76 13.92
CA ILE A 125 1.43 -2.77 14.91
C ILE A 125 1.75 -1.40 14.28
N PRO A 126 2.57 -1.29 13.21
CA PRO A 126 2.89 0.01 12.63
C PRO A 126 1.67 0.78 12.13
N ALA A 127 0.71 0.07 11.52
CA ALA A 127 -0.51 0.65 10.98
C ALA A 127 -1.44 1.10 12.09
N VAL A 128 -1.67 0.25 13.10
CA VAL A 128 -2.49 0.57 14.28
C VAL A 128 -1.94 1.79 15.01
N ILE A 129 -0.64 1.86 15.25
CA ILE A 129 0.00 2.99 15.93
C ILE A 129 -0.13 4.29 15.11
N GLY A 130 -0.09 4.19 13.77
CA GLY A 130 -0.39 5.32 12.89
C GLY A 130 -1.81 5.85 13.08
N GLN A 131 -2.80 4.95 13.09
CA GLN A 131 -4.21 5.28 13.29
C GLN A 131 -4.47 5.90 14.68
N LEU A 132 -3.92 5.32 15.75
CA LEU A 132 -4.06 5.86 17.10
C LEU A 132 -3.49 7.27 17.23
N ARG A 133 -2.35 7.54 16.57
CA ARG A 133 -1.73 8.87 16.57
C ARG A 133 -2.59 9.91 15.85
N GLU A 134 -3.13 9.55 14.69
CA GLU A 134 -4.01 10.42 13.92
C GLU A 134 -5.26 10.77 14.73
N ARG A 135 -5.89 9.76 15.34
CA ARG A 135 -7.13 9.92 16.11
C ARG A 135 -6.96 10.61 17.45
N ALA A 136 -5.84 10.42 18.16
CA ALA A 136 -5.61 11.11 19.44
C ALA A 136 -5.57 12.65 19.31
N GLY A 137 -5.35 13.17 18.09
CA GLY A 137 -5.41 14.60 17.79
C GLY A 137 -6.81 15.13 17.42
N ASP A 138 -7.82 14.26 17.27
CA ASP A 138 -9.18 14.66 16.91
C ASP A 138 -9.89 15.34 18.08
N ALA A 139 -10.45 16.53 17.85
CA ALA A 139 -11.15 17.32 18.86
C ALA A 139 -12.41 16.65 19.46
N HIS A 140 -12.87 15.54 18.88
CA HIS A 140 -14.06 14.79 19.29
C HIS A 140 -13.72 13.57 20.17
N VAL A 141 -12.45 13.25 20.34
CA VAL A 141 -12.00 12.20 21.25
C VAL A 141 -12.03 12.75 22.68
N ASP A 142 -12.64 12.01 23.59
CA ASP A 142 -12.62 12.39 25.00
C ASP A 142 -11.22 12.22 25.62
N ALA A 143 -10.97 12.93 26.72
CA ALA A 143 -9.63 12.97 27.32
C ALA A 143 -9.14 11.60 27.81
N ASP A 144 -10.05 10.74 28.27
CA ASP A 144 -9.70 9.42 28.80
C ASP A 144 -9.32 8.47 27.65
N ALA A 145 -10.10 8.48 26.57
CA ALA A 145 -9.77 7.77 25.35
C ALA A 145 -8.45 8.24 24.74
N ALA A 146 -8.19 9.55 24.67
CA ALA A 146 -6.93 10.08 24.17
C ALA A 146 -5.74 9.61 25.04
N ALA A 147 -5.89 9.64 26.37
CA ALA A 147 -4.88 9.12 27.28
C ALA A 147 -4.63 7.61 27.09
N GLU A 148 -5.68 6.82 26.88
CA GLU A 148 -5.56 5.38 26.60
C GLU A 148 -4.87 5.11 25.25
N MET A 149 -5.21 5.87 24.20
CA MET A 149 -4.52 5.79 22.90
C MET A 149 -3.04 6.14 23.04
N HIS A 150 -2.68 7.15 23.83
CA HIS A 150 -1.29 7.51 24.09
C HIS A 150 -0.55 6.44 24.91
N ALA A 151 -1.20 5.84 25.90
CA ALA A 151 -0.63 4.75 26.69
C ALA A 151 -0.34 3.52 25.80
N LEU A 152 -1.31 3.13 24.96
CA LEU A 152 -1.13 2.04 24.01
C LEU A 152 -0.04 2.34 22.98
N GLN A 153 0.06 3.59 22.50
CA GLN A 153 1.16 4.02 21.64
C GLN A 153 2.51 3.86 22.31
N ALA A 154 2.65 4.28 23.57
CA ALA A 154 3.90 4.18 24.31
C ALA A 154 4.31 2.72 24.56
N GLU A 155 3.33 1.85 24.85
CA GLU A 155 3.54 0.41 25.07
C GLU A 155 4.15 -0.27 23.84
N PHE A 156 3.65 0.04 22.64
CA PHE A 156 4.09 -0.60 21.39
C PHE A 156 5.11 0.21 20.59
N ALA A 157 5.53 1.39 21.04
CA ALA A 157 6.39 2.32 20.29
C ALA A 157 7.69 1.65 19.82
N ALA A 158 8.43 1.01 20.73
CA ALA A 158 9.69 0.36 20.38
C ALA A 158 9.49 -0.77 19.36
N ARG A 159 8.41 -1.55 19.49
CA ARG A 159 8.10 -2.63 18.53
C ARG A 159 7.70 -2.05 17.17
N ALA A 160 6.88 -0.99 17.15
CA ALA A 160 6.48 -0.29 15.94
C ALA A 160 7.69 0.28 15.20
N ASP A 161 8.63 0.90 15.92
CA ASP A 161 9.85 1.47 15.33
C ASP A 161 10.79 0.39 14.80
N LEU A 162 10.93 -0.74 15.52
CA LEU A 162 11.69 -1.89 15.03
C LEU A 162 11.10 -2.48 13.74
N LEU A 163 9.77 -2.64 13.67
CA LEU A 163 9.09 -3.17 12.49
C LEU A 163 9.16 -2.18 11.31
N LYS A 164 8.96 -0.89 11.56
CA LYS A 164 9.15 0.14 10.53
C LYS A 164 10.59 0.17 10.03
N ALA A 165 11.57 0.07 10.92
CA ALA A 165 12.97 -0.01 10.55
C ALA A 165 13.26 -1.29 9.76
N ARG A 166 12.64 -2.42 10.10
CA ARG A 166 12.74 -3.68 9.35
C ARG A 166 12.26 -3.52 7.92
N ASP A 167 11.08 -2.94 7.75
CA ASP A 167 10.39 -2.78 6.46
C ASP A 167 10.81 -1.53 5.68
N ALA A 168 11.73 -0.74 6.21
CA ALA A 168 12.38 0.34 5.50
C ALA A 168 13.80 -0.05 5.07
N VAL A 169 14.33 0.67 4.07
CA VAL A 169 15.73 0.55 3.65
C VAL A 169 16.42 1.88 3.85
N ALA A 170 17.40 1.90 4.75
CA ALA A 170 18.24 3.04 5.07
C ALA A 170 19.62 2.92 4.41
N ALA A 171 20.29 4.06 4.27
CA ALA A 171 21.58 4.15 3.59
C ALA A 171 22.74 3.49 4.35
N ASP A 172 22.56 3.07 5.60
CA ASP A 172 23.51 2.37 6.47
C ASP A 172 23.17 0.88 6.67
N ASP A 173 22.01 0.41 6.20
CA ASP A 173 21.61 -1.00 6.28
C ASP A 173 22.61 -1.94 5.59
N ALA A 174 22.89 -3.10 6.16
CA ALA A 174 23.65 -4.12 5.45
C ALA A 174 22.81 -4.69 4.30
N LEU A 175 23.31 -4.62 3.07
CA LEU A 175 22.64 -5.11 1.87
C LEU A 175 23.41 -6.29 1.29
N LEU A 176 22.68 -7.35 0.99
CA LEU A 176 23.18 -8.59 0.40
C LEU A 176 22.59 -8.77 -1.01
N PRO A 177 23.22 -9.58 -1.88
CA PRO A 177 22.58 -10.06 -3.09
C PRO A 177 21.22 -10.70 -2.77
N HIS A 178 20.25 -10.58 -3.68
CA HIS A 178 18.97 -11.27 -3.52
C HIS A 178 19.16 -12.79 -3.55
N ASP A 179 18.24 -13.50 -2.90
CA ASP A 179 18.19 -14.95 -2.81
C ASP A 179 16.91 -15.52 -3.45
N LEU A 180 16.20 -14.71 -4.25
CA LEU A 180 15.00 -15.14 -4.94
C LEU A 180 15.24 -16.40 -5.79
N ALA A 181 14.32 -17.36 -5.64
CA ALA A 181 14.23 -18.50 -6.54
C ALA A 181 14.02 -18.03 -8.00
N PRO A 182 14.53 -18.77 -9.01
CA PRO A 182 14.43 -18.37 -10.41
C PRO A 182 13.01 -18.11 -10.94
N ALA A 183 11.99 -18.74 -10.35
CA ALA A 183 10.60 -18.48 -10.69
C ALA A 183 10.12 -17.10 -10.21
N HIS A 184 10.42 -16.72 -8.97
CA HIS A 184 10.11 -15.40 -8.42
C HIS A 184 10.88 -14.29 -9.13
N LEU A 185 12.14 -14.53 -9.48
CA LEU A 185 12.95 -13.57 -10.23
C LEU A 185 12.40 -13.32 -11.64
N ARG A 186 11.93 -14.38 -12.33
CA ARG A 186 11.26 -14.25 -13.63
C ARG A 186 9.94 -13.49 -13.51
N ALA A 187 9.07 -13.86 -12.56
CA ALA A 187 7.81 -13.17 -12.33
C ALA A 187 8.02 -11.68 -12.01
N PHE A 188 9.01 -11.36 -11.18
CA PHE A 188 9.43 -9.98 -10.90
C PHE A 188 9.79 -9.23 -12.19
N ALA A 189 10.65 -9.81 -13.03
CA ALA A 189 11.11 -9.19 -14.25
C ALA A 189 10.00 -9.07 -15.32
N GLU A 190 9.11 -10.06 -15.42
CA GLU A 190 7.90 -10.03 -16.27
C GLU A 190 6.93 -8.94 -15.82
N THR A 191 6.73 -8.75 -14.51
CA THR A 191 5.93 -7.64 -13.98
C THR A 191 6.53 -6.30 -14.37
N LEU A 192 7.85 -6.11 -14.21
CA LEU A 192 8.52 -4.87 -14.62
C LEU A 192 8.48 -4.63 -16.13
N ALA A 193 8.45 -5.69 -16.94
CA ALA A 193 8.34 -5.58 -18.41
C ALA A 193 7.01 -4.97 -18.87
N ARG A 194 5.96 -4.99 -18.04
CA ARG A 194 4.67 -4.33 -18.32
C ARG A 194 4.73 -2.81 -18.20
N PHE A 195 5.83 -2.26 -17.68
CA PHE A 195 6.03 -0.84 -17.50
C PHE A 195 7.08 -0.31 -18.49
N ASP A 196 6.64 0.27 -19.60
CA ASP A 196 7.50 0.78 -20.68
C ASP A 196 8.58 1.77 -20.21
N LYS A 197 8.30 2.48 -19.11
CA LYS A 197 9.20 3.48 -18.53
C LYS A 197 10.23 2.88 -17.58
N VAL A 198 10.07 1.64 -17.09
CA VAL A 198 11.11 1.01 -16.27
C VAL A 198 12.25 0.58 -17.19
N GLY A 199 13.44 1.14 -16.97
CA GLY A 199 14.62 0.86 -17.78
C GLY A 199 15.49 -0.25 -17.24
N ARG A 200 15.80 -0.17 -15.94
CA ARG A 200 16.60 -1.17 -15.24
C ARG A 200 16.09 -1.31 -13.82
N ALA A 201 16.25 -2.50 -13.25
CA ALA A 201 16.02 -2.73 -11.84
C ALA A 201 17.18 -3.52 -11.22
N TRP A 202 17.55 -3.13 -10.00
CA TRP A 202 18.44 -3.88 -9.13
C TRP A 202 17.64 -4.33 -7.92
N LEU A 203 17.97 -5.52 -7.41
CA LEU A 203 17.27 -6.14 -6.29
C LEU A 203 18.30 -6.60 -5.27
N ALA A 204 18.28 -6.00 -4.08
CA ALA A 204 19.10 -6.42 -2.94
C ALA A 204 18.21 -6.92 -1.81
N ARG A 205 18.74 -7.79 -0.95
CA ARG A 205 18.10 -8.22 0.29
C ARG A 205 18.71 -7.45 1.46
N LYS A 206 17.89 -6.84 2.30
CA LYS A 206 18.33 -6.25 3.56
C LYS A 206 18.71 -7.38 4.53
N GLN A 207 19.86 -7.26 5.17
CA GLN A 207 20.24 -8.17 6.24
C GLN A 207 19.50 -7.78 7.52
N LEU A 208 18.53 -8.59 7.90
CA LEU A 208 17.80 -8.44 9.16
C LEU A 208 18.62 -9.03 10.31
N ARG A 209 18.55 -8.40 11.49
CA ARG A 209 19.28 -8.84 12.69
C ARG A 209 18.65 -10.07 13.34
N GLU A 210 17.34 -10.21 13.20
CA GLU A 210 16.55 -11.33 13.72
C GLU A 210 16.13 -12.21 12.54
N ASP A 211 16.14 -13.53 12.73
CA ASP A 211 15.66 -14.51 11.75
C ASP A 211 14.14 -14.65 11.90
N ASP A 212 13.40 -13.61 11.51
CA ASP A 212 11.93 -13.61 11.50
C ASP A 212 11.34 -14.37 10.30
N GLY A 213 12.21 -14.97 9.49
CA GLY A 213 11.88 -15.84 8.36
C GLY A 213 11.41 -15.13 7.09
N LEU A 214 11.10 -13.82 7.13
CA LEU A 214 10.59 -13.09 5.97
C LEU A 214 11.61 -12.05 5.48
N PRO A 215 12.13 -12.20 4.25
CA PRO A 215 13.11 -11.26 3.73
C PRO A 215 12.47 -9.89 3.44
N HIS A 216 13.27 -8.83 3.61
CA HIS A 216 12.95 -7.49 3.13
C HIS A 216 13.84 -7.14 1.93
N TYR A 217 13.23 -6.75 0.80
CA TYR A 217 13.96 -6.41 -0.42
C TYR A 217 14.04 -4.90 -0.68
N ALA A 218 15.22 -4.46 -1.09
CA ALA A 218 15.46 -3.12 -1.64
C ALA A 218 15.41 -3.18 -3.18
N VAL A 219 14.38 -2.59 -3.77
CA VAL A 219 14.16 -2.55 -5.22
C VAL A 219 14.55 -1.17 -5.75
N LEU A 220 15.70 -1.09 -6.42
CA LEU A 220 16.14 0.14 -7.06
C LEU A 220 15.71 0.15 -8.52
N LEU A 221 14.96 1.17 -8.92
CA LEU A 221 14.56 1.39 -10.31
C LEU A 221 15.35 2.52 -10.97
N SER A 222 15.56 2.40 -12.27
CA SER A 222 15.90 3.54 -13.13
C SER A 222 14.88 3.68 -14.25
N TRP A 223 14.34 4.89 -14.40
CA TRP A 223 13.37 5.23 -15.44
C TRP A 223 14.02 5.47 -16.80
N ARG A 224 13.23 5.30 -17.87
CA ARG A 224 13.57 5.63 -19.26
C ARG A 224 12.89 6.94 -19.64
N GLY A 225 13.71 7.91 -20.04
CA GLY A 225 13.23 9.23 -20.45
C GLY A 225 12.59 10.00 -19.28
N SER A 226 11.80 11.01 -19.62
CA SER A 226 11.11 11.83 -18.64
C SER A 226 9.85 11.14 -18.12
N LEU A 227 9.65 11.21 -16.81
CA LEU A 227 8.40 10.89 -16.15
C LEU A 227 7.67 12.17 -15.75
N ARG A 228 6.34 12.11 -15.76
CA ARG A 228 5.50 13.20 -15.24
C ARG A 228 5.57 13.28 -13.71
N SER A 229 5.58 12.13 -13.05
CA SER A 229 5.76 12.00 -11.60
C SER A 229 6.47 10.67 -11.31
N GLU A 230 7.62 10.73 -10.63
CA GLU A 230 8.30 9.51 -10.17
C GLU A 230 7.50 8.80 -9.07
N ALA A 231 6.85 9.56 -8.18
CA ALA A 231 6.07 9.01 -7.07
C ALA A 231 4.89 8.13 -7.56
N VAL A 232 4.11 8.63 -8.52
CA VAL A 232 3.00 7.87 -9.13
C VAL A 232 3.51 6.64 -9.86
N GLY A 233 4.64 6.78 -10.57
CA GLY A 233 5.28 5.64 -11.24
C GLY A 233 5.73 4.56 -10.26
N LEU A 234 6.32 4.95 -9.13
CA LEU A 234 6.73 4.04 -8.06
C LEU A 234 5.52 3.33 -7.45
N GLU A 235 4.46 4.07 -7.11
CA GLU A 235 3.25 3.50 -6.50
C GLU A 235 2.62 2.42 -7.38
N ARG A 236 2.48 2.66 -8.68
CA ARG A 236 1.96 1.64 -9.62
C ARG A 236 2.83 0.39 -9.68
N VAL A 237 4.16 0.55 -9.62
CA VAL A 237 5.07 -0.60 -9.58
C VAL A 237 4.92 -1.35 -8.26
N VAL A 238 4.85 -0.65 -7.13
CA VAL A 238 4.63 -1.25 -5.80
C VAL A 238 3.36 -2.11 -5.78
N GLN A 239 2.25 -1.59 -6.31
CA GLN A 239 0.97 -2.30 -6.34
C GLN A 239 0.98 -3.57 -7.22
N ALA A 240 1.83 -3.61 -8.25
CA ALA A 240 1.91 -4.75 -9.17
C ALA A 240 2.94 -5.80 -8.75
N LEU A 241 3.94 -5.42 -7.95
CA LEU A 241 5.02 -6.32 -7.56
C LEU A 241 4.57 -7.33 -6.50
N MET A 242 4.93 -8.59 -6.75
CA MET A 242 4.74 -9.70 -5.81
C MET A 242 6.10 -10.31 -5.51
N LEU A 243 6.59 -10.11 -4.29
CA LEU A 243 7.83 -10.69 -3.77
C LEU A 243 7.52 -11.52 -2.52
N PRO A 244 8.28 -12.59 -2.25
CA PRO A 244 8.16 -13.31 -0.98
C PRO A 244 8.63 -12.40 0.15
N GLY A 245 7.78 -12.02 1.10
CA GLY A 245 8.13 -11.07 2.16
C GLY A 245 7.81 -9.60 1.79
N SER A 246 8.49 -8.65 2.43
CA SER A 246 8.25 -7.21 2.23
C SER A 246 9.29 -6.58 1.32
N PHE A 247 8.99 -5.40 0.77
CA PHE A 247 9.93 -4.70 -0.10
C PHE A 247 9.73 -3.18 -0.09
N THR A 248 10.81 -2.45 -0.34
CA THR A 248 10.82 -1.01 -0.57
C THR A 248 11.26 -0.74 -2.01
N VAL A 249 10.47 0.02 -2.77
CA VAL A 249 10.80 0.45 -4.14
C VAL A 249 11.20 1.92 -4.14
N PHE A 250 12.33 2.24 -4.78
CA PHE A 250 12.84 3.62 -4.82
C PHE A 250 13.71 3.87 -6.05
N THR A 251 14.06 5.14 -6.27
CA THR A 251 14.92 5.60 -7.37
C THR A 251 16.17 6.29 -6.85
N GLY A 252 17.15 6.45 -7.74
CA GLY A 252 18.40 7.15 -7.41
C GLY A 252 18.29 8.68 -7.32
N SER A 253 17.16 9.29 -7.72
CA SER A 253 16.93 10.73 -7.64
C SER A 253 16.83 11.18 -6.18
N GLU A 254 16.01 10.49 -5.38
CA GLU A 254 15.77 10.79 -3.97
C GLU A 254 16.80 10.11 -3.04
N HIS A 255 17.30 8.93 -3.41
CA HIS A 255 18.14 8.10 -2.54
C HIS A 255 19.50 7.75 -3.17
N LYS A 256 20.27 8.75 -3.60
CA LYS A 256 21.57 8.57 -4.31
C LYS A 256 22.55 7.63 -3.60
N VAL A 257 22.73 7.79 -2.29
CA VAL A 257 23.67 6.97 -1.50
C VAL A 257 23.21 5.53 -1.46
N LEU A 258 21.94 5.30 -1.12
CA LEU A 258 21.36 3.96 -1.07
C LEU A 258 21.39 3.28 -2.45
N ALA A 259 21.07 4.02 -3.52
CA ALA A 259 21.12 3.50 -4.89
C ALA A 259 22.53 3.02 -5.28
N ARG A 260 23.58 3.74 -4.85
CA ARG A 260 24.97 3.30 -5.03
C ARG A 260 25.25 2.01 -4.26
N ARG A 261 24.79 1.90 -3.02
CA ARG A 261 25.00 0.71 -2.18
C ARG A 261 24.27 -0.53 -2.72
N VAL A 262 23.03 -0.39 -3.20
CA VAL A 262 22.31 -1.49 -3.86
C VAL A 262 23.07 -1.99 -5.09
N LYS A 263 23.56 -1.08 -5.95
CA LYS A 263 24.37 -1.46 -7.11
C LYS A 263 25.68 -2.14 -6.73
N GLN A 264 26.32 -1.70 -5.64
CA GLN A 264 27.53 -2.34 -5.13
C GLN A 264 27.27 -3.73 -4.57
N ALA A 265 26.14 -3.94 -3.88
CA ALA A 265 25.78 -5.22 -3.30
C ALA A 265 25.45 -6.28 -4.37
N CYS A 266 24.79 -5.89 -5.47
CA CYS A 266 24.23 -6.86 -6.44
C CYS A 266 24.92 -6.85 -7.81
N GLY A 267 25.70 -5.82 -8.13
CA GLY A 267 26.36 -5.68 -9.43
C GLY A 267 25.38 -5.32 -10.55
N GLU A 268 25.20 -6.26 -11.49
CA GLU A 268 24.37 -6.05 -12.67
C GLU A 268 22.87 -6.00 -12.33
N PRO A 269 22.06 -5.22 -13.08
CA PRO A 269 20.62 -5.17 -12.84
C PRO A 269 19.98 -6.52 -13.20
N VAL A 270 19.03 -6.94 -12.37
CA VAL A 270 18.24 -8.16 -12.57
C VAL A 270 17.20 -8.02 -13.68
N TYR A 271 16.90 -6.78 -14.08
CA TYR A 271 16.02 -6.47 -15.20
C TYR A 271 16.62 -5.35 -16.06
N ARG A 272 16.55 -5.51 -17.37
CA ARG A 272 16.89 -4.48 -18.37
C ARG A 272 15.82 -4.50 -19.46
N ASN A 273 15.18 -3.36 -19.67
CA ASN A 273 14.19 -3.21 -20.73
C ASN A 273 14.86 -3.40 -22.10
N GLY A 274 14.32 -4.32 -22.91
CA GLY A 274 14.83 -4.66 -24.24
C GLY A 274 15.95 -5.69 -24.27
N ALA A 275 16.29 -6.33 -23.14
CA ALA A 275 17.22 -7.46 -23.10
C ALA A 275 16.49 -8.70 -22.56
N TRP A 276 15.97 -9.50 -23.49
CA TRP A 276 15.55 -10.89 -23.28
C TRP A 276 16.02 -11.70 -24.48
#